data_AF-A0A2T7A3W3-F1
#
_entry.id   AF-A0A2T7A3W3-F1
#
_cell.length_a   1.000
_cell.length_b   1.000
_cell.length_c   1.000
_cell.angle_alpha   90.00
_cell.angle_beta   90.00
_cell.angle_gamma   90.00
#
_symmetry.space_group_name_H-M   'P 1'
#
loop_
_entity.id
_entity.type
_entity.pdbx_description
1 polymer ?
#
loop_
_entity_poly.entity_id
_entity_poly.type
_entity_poly.pdbx_seq_one_letter_code
_entity_poly.pdbx_strand_id
1 'polypeptide(L)'
;MITSNNHQQRSPATITNNDHQQRSPTTITSNDHQQRATGTTAKEKRQTPAAGLDTGGKMQDLVDRLKEFEDESCCDAILVTKSKIAATEDDTKENAKNAFKSTIDEEELEVRRERGQLYVGNLRGLGLAGLPEGLRILEEQDVARTGREMVKDAELATLKEEVSELKASQQLLKLTTIDYKRVRGRFVSVYKRDVLKIRTAWDKLIIDSGNVRAHEGDALIDALLYEYNTIGARPDFFVFVQLYGMNPQEVVKLTHRETIKVLNLHATVCANADQRPNPEFLAKFITFITEFQRSGNTEDYILVSPTVSTTRAAYDAVLVCPPYLKAE
;
A
#
# COMPACT_ATOMS: atom_id res chain seq x y z
N MET A 1 -1.91 -60.72 -21.92
CA MET A 1 -2.96 -60.85 -22.95
C MET A 1 -3.26 -59.45 -23.45
N ILE A 2 -2.85 -59.18 -24.69
CA ILE A 2 -3.01 -57.92 -25.41
C ILE A 2 -4.30 -58.04 -26.22
N THR A 3 -5.13 -57.01 -26.26
CA THR A 3 -5.83 -56.62 -27.49
C THR A 3 -5.92 -55.09 -27.59
N SER A 4 -5.40 -54.62 -28.70
CA SER A 4 -5.32 -53.26 -29.23
C SER A 4 -6.51 -53.01 -30.17
N ASN A 5 -6.99 -51.76 -30.30
CA ASN A 5 -6.98 -51.08 -31.60
C ASN A 5 -7.29 -49.57 -31.58
N ASN A 6 -6.43 -48.88 -32.32
CA ASN A 6 -6.41 -47.50 -32.84
C ASN A 6 -7.67 -47.12 -33.66
N HIS A 7 -7.97 -45.88 -34.09
CA HIS A 7 -7.12 -44.84 -34.69
C HIS A 7 -7.91 -43.52 -34.94
N GLN A 8 -7.22 -42.36 -34.83
CA GLN A 8 -7.32 -41.11 -35.66
C GLN A 8 -8.66 -40.32 -35.71
N GLN A 9 -8.74 -38.97 -35.80
CA GLN A 9 -7.81 -37.85 -36.06
C GLN A 9 -8.49 -36.50 -35.67
N ARG A 10 -7.65 -35.46 -35.42
CA ARG A 10 -7.82 -33.97 -35.49
C ARG A 10 -9.22 -33.35 -35.70
N SER A 11 -9.61 -32.26 -35.02
CA SER A 11 -9.15 -30.86 -35.26
C SER A 11 -9.71 -29.86 -34.22
N PRO A 12 -9.04 -28.72 -33.91
CA PRO A 12 -9.68 -27.47 -33.48
C PRO A 12 -9.95 -26.54 -34.68
N ALA A 13 -11.04 -25.77 -34.61
CA ALA A 13 -11.54 -24.92 -35.69
C ALA A 13 -10.73 -23.63 -35.91
N THR A 14 -10.55 -23.33 -37.20
CA THR A 14 -10.07 -22.08 -37.85
C THR A 14 -11.31 -21.24 -38.24
N ILE A 15 -11.26 -19.90 -38.40
CA ILE A 15 -11.21 -19.23 -39.73
C ILE A 15 -11.21 -17.67 -39.60
N THR A 16 -10.08 -17.07 -40.02
CA THR A 16 -9.82 -15.89 -40.91
C THR A 16 -10.46 -14.51 -40.67
N ASN A 17 -9.88 -13.35 -41.03
CA ASN A 17 -9.10 -12.89 -42.22
C ASN A 17 -8.30 -11.62 -41.80
N ASN A 18 -7.21 -11.15 -42.39
CA ASN A 18 -6.72 -11.17 -43.77
C ASN A 18 -5.21 -10.85 -43.78
N ASP A 19 -4.45 -11.56 -44.62
CA ASP A 19 -3.11 -11.18 -45.06
C ASP A 19 -3.18 -10.68 -46.51
N HIS A 20 -2.59 -9.51 -46.80
CA HIS A 20 -1.86 -9.34 -48.07
C HIS A 20 -0.80 -8.21 -48.00
N GLN A 21 0.47 -8.65 -47.94
CA GLN A 21 1.62 -8.27 -48.79
C GLN A 21 2.17 -6.82 -48.66
N GLN A 22 3.47 -6.52 -48.56
CA GLN A 22 4.71 -7.28 -48.45
C GLN A 22 5.90 -6.27 -48.32
N ARG A 23 7.06 -6.75 -47.85
CA ARG A 23 8.46 -6.19 -47.86
C ARG A 23 8.85 -5.27 -46.69
N SER A 24 9.96 -5.44 -45.96
CA SER A 24 11.02 -6.48 -45.81
C SER A 24 11.72 -6.25 -44.44
N PRO A 25 12.37 -7.25 -43.83
CA PRO A 25 12.83 -7.21 -42.44
C PRO A 25 14.31 -6.83 -42.29
N THR A 26 14.70 -6.24 -41.16
CA THR A 26 16.10 -6.28 -40.71
C THR A 26 16.15 -6.58 -39.21
N THR A 27 16.52 -7.82 -38.92
CA THR A 27 16.98 -8.32 -37.62
C THR A 27 18.33 -7.69 -37.31
N ILE A 28 18.46 -7.05 -36.15
CA ILE A 28 19.77 -6.70 -35.58
C ILE A 28 20.06 -7.70 -34.46
N THR A 29 20.87 -8.68 -34.81
CA THR A 29 21.52 -9.63 -33.91
C THR A 29 22.68 -8.95 -33.18
N SER A 30 22.80 -9.27 -31.90
CA SER A 30 23.97 -9.06 -31.04
C SER A 30 25.26 -9.45 -31.74
N ASN A 31 26.27 -8.57 -31.68
CA ASN A 31 27.67 -8.96 -31.80
C ASN A 31 28.53 -8.03 -30.92
N ASP A 32 29.00 -8.62 -29.82
CA ASP A 32 30.14 -8.17 -29.05
C ASP A 32 31.40 -8.16 -29.92
N HIS A 33 32.01 -6.98 -30.10
CA HIS A 33 33.45 -6.72 -30.05
C HIS A 33 33.76 -5.37 -30.71
N GLN A 34 34.15 -4.38 -29.91
CA GLN A 34 35.47 -3.74 -29.98
C GLN A 34 35.54 -2.56 -29.00
N GLN A 35 36.08 -2.84 -27.82
CA GLN A 35 36.87 -1.86 -27.10
C GLN A 35 38.18 -1.68 -27.88
N ARG A 36 38.37 -0.54 -28.57
CA ARG A 36 39.68 0.14 -28.67
C ARG A 36 39.59 1.51 -29.38
N ALA A 37 39.81 2.54 -28.57
CA ALA A 37 40.62 3.72 -28.89
C ALA A 37 40.35 4.46 -30.23
N THR A 38 39.21 5.13 -30.36
CA THR A 38 39.05 6.21 -31.37
C THR A 38 38.22 7.42 -30.91
N GLY A 39 37.71 7.42 -29.66
CA GLY A 39 36.85 8.50 -29.15
C GLY A 39 37.58 9.77 -28.68
N THR A 40 38.88 9.69 -28.39
CA THR A 40 39.64 10.82 -27.84
C THR A 40 40.04 11.84 -28.91
N THR A 41 40.38 11.37 -30.11
CA THR A 41 40.93 12.19 -31.20
C THR A 41 39.92 13.14 -31.86
N ALA A 42 38.62 12.84 -31.79
CA ALA A 42 37.56 13.69 -32.34
C ALA A 42 37.10 14.79 -31.37
N LYS A 43 37.32 14.60 -30.06
CA LYS A 43 36.99 15.58 -29.02
C LYS A 43 38.08 16.65 -28.92
N GLU A 44 39.35 16.25 -28.98
CA GLU A 44 40.52 17.13 -28.91
C GLU A 44 40.68 18.01 -30.17
N LYS A 45 40.43 17.47 -31.38
CA LYS A 45 40.44 18.28 -32.63
C LYS A 45 39.28 19.27 -32.76
N ARG A 46 38.23 19.16 -31.95
CA ARG A 46 37.10 20.09 -31.93
C ARG A 46 37.26 21.22 -30.91
N GLN A 47 38.17 21.07 -29.94
CA GLN A 47 38.44 22.10 -28.93
C GLN A 47 39.56 23.08 -29.33
N THR A 48 40.46 22.69 -30.24
CA THR A 48 41.59 23.55 -30.66
C THR A 48 41.22 24.80 -31.48
N PRO A 49 40.15 24.84 -32.33
CA PRO A 49 39.78 26.06 -33.05
C PRO A 49 39.06 27.09 -32.18
N ALA A 50 38.44 26.66 -31.06
CA ALA A 50 37.73 27.55 -30.13
C ALA A 50 38.69 28.36 -29.23
N ALA A 51 39.94 27.89 -29.08
CA ALA A 51 40.99 28.52 -28.28
C ALA A 51 42.03 29.31 -29.10
N GLY A 52 41.90 29.37 -30.44
CA GLY A 52 42.80 30.16 -31.31
C GLY A 52 44.23 29.59 -31.46
N LEU A 53 44.44 28.30 -31.17
CA LEU A 53 45.77 27.68 -31.10
C LEU A 53 46.17 26.99 -32.42
N ASP A 54 47.43 27.17 -32.85
CA ASP A 54 48.01 26.54 -34.07
C ASP A 54 47.90 25.01 -34.04
N THR A 55 47.53 24.39 -35.16
CA THR A 55 47.23 22.95 -35.30
C THR A 55 48.38 22.10 -35.85
N GLY A 56 49.53 22.70 -36.13
CA GLY A 56 50.72 21.97 -36.56
C GLY A 56 51.45 21.28 -35.39
N GLY A 57 51.82 20.00 -35.55
CA GLY A 57 52.64 19.27 -34.56
C GLY A 57 52.31 17.79 -34.41
N LYS A 58 53.13 17.07 -33.63
CA LYS A 58 52.85 15.67 -33.25
C LYS A 58 51.80 15.63 -32.14
N MET A 59 51.06 14.52 -32.01
CA MET A 59 49.96 14.36 -31.02
C MET A 59 50.39 14.71 -29.58
N GLN A 60 51.64 14.43 -29.22
CA GLN A 60 52.17 14.75 -27.89
C GLN A 60 52.27 16.26 -27.64
N ASP A 61 52.65 17.07 -28.64
CA ASP A 61 52.67 18.53 -28.53
C ASP A 61 51.25 19.10 -28.37
N LEU A 62 50.25 18.48 -28.99
CA LEU A 62 48.85 18.90 -28.83
C LEU A 62 48.32 18.56 -27.43
N VAL A 63 48.66 17.37 -26.91
CA VAL A 63 48.30 16.94 -25.55
C VAL A 63 49.01 17.78 -24.49
N ASP A 64 50.27 18.13 -24.71
CA ASP A 64 51.04 18.95 -23.76
C ASP A 64 50.54 20.41 -23.77
N ARG A 65 50.16 20.96 -24.94
CA ARG A 65 49.49 22.28 -25.03
C ARG A 65 48.08 22.28 -24.47
N LEU A 66 47.34 21.17 -24.58
CA LEU A 66 46.04 21.00 -23.92
C LEU A 66 46.18 20.94 -22.41
N LYS A 67 47.22 20.28 -21.88
CA LYS A 67 47.52 20.26 -20.45
C LYS A 67 47.97 21.63 -19.92
N GLU A 68 48.76 22.37 -20.68
CA GLU A 68 49.15 23.75 -20.34
C GLU A 68 47.94 24.71 -20.33
N PHE A 69 46.95 24.46 -21.20
CA PHE A 69 45.67 25.20 -21.23
C PHE A 69 44.69 24.76 -20.13
N GLU A 70 44.76 23.50 -19.69
CA GLU A 70 43.98 22.98 -18.55
C GLU A 70 44.48 23.50 -17.19
N ASP A 71 45.72 23.97 -17.09
CA ASP A 71 46.30 24.58 -15.88
C ASP A 71 46.03 26.09 -15.74
N GLU A 72 45.56 26.77 -16.80
CA GLU A 72 44.95 28.09 -16.66
C GLU A 72 43.50 27.91 -16.18
N SER A 73 43.22 28.31 -14.95
CA SER A 73 41.86 28.32 -14.39
C SER A 73 40.95 29.22 -15.24
N CYS A 74 40.33 28.66 -16.29
CA CYS A 74 39.37 29.35 -17.13
C CYS A 74 38.18 29.79 -16.27
N CYS A 75 37.79 31.05 -16.41
CA CYS A 75 36.63 31.61 -15.73
C CYS A 75 35.65 32.15 -16.77
N ASP A 76 34.36 31.92 -16.53
CA ASP A 76 33.32 32.45 -17.40
C ASP A 76 33.15 33.95 -17.13
N ALA A 77 33.27 34.78 -18.18
CA ALA A 77 33.10 36.22 -18.05
C ALA A 77 31.66 36.65 -18.37
N ILE A 78 31.01 37.37 -17.44
CA ILE A 78 29.65 37.87 -17.61
C ILE A 78 29.65 39.39 -17.38
N LEU A 79 29.44 40.14 -18.45
CA LEU A 79 29.30 41.59 -18.40
C LEU A 79 27.86 41.98 -18.75
N VAL A 80 27.22 42.76 -17.89
CA VAL A 80 25.85 43.24 -18.13
C VAL A 80 25.82 44.75 -18.18
N THR A 81 25.46 45.31 -19.34
CA THR A 81 25.30 46.75 -19.56
C THR A 81 23.93 47.08 -20.12
N LYS A 82 23.59 48.37 -20.14
CA LYS A 82 22.36 48.88 -20.77
C LYS A 82 22.73 49.68 -22.01
N SER A 83 22.06 49.39 -23.12
CA SER A 83 22.24 50.12 -24.38
C SER A 83 20.92 50.70 -24.87
N LYS A 84 20.98 51.77 -25.65
CA LYS A 84 19.82 52.36 -26.33
C LYS A 84 19.53 51.60 -27.62
N ILE A 85 18.27 51.27 -27.83
CA ILE A 85 17.79 50.69 -29.08
C ILE A 85 17.72 51.82 -30.12
N ALA A 86 18.33 51.60 -31.29
CA ALA A 86 18.31 52.54 -32.40
C ALA A 86 17.27 52.14 -33.45
N ALA A 87 17.06 53.00 -34.46
CA ALA A 87 16.10 52.75 -35.53
C ALA A 87 16.50 51.60 -36.46
N THR A 88 17.80 51.28 -36.53
CA THR A 88 18.33 50.16 -37.32
C THR A 88 19.04 49.13 -36.44
N GLU A 89 19.12 47.89 -36.93
CA GLU A 89 19.79 46.80 -36.24
C GLU A 89 21.30 47.05 -36.10
N ASP A 90 21.93 47.58 -37.15
CA ASP A 90 23.37 47.85 -37.17
C ASP A 90 23.76 48.95 -36.17
N ASP A 91 22.98 50.03 -36.12
CA ASP A 91 23.18 51.09 -35.12
C ASP A 91 22.96 50.56 -33.69
N THR A 92 22.01 49.63 -33.50
CA THR A 92 21.76 49.01 -32.19
C THR A 92 22.93 48.12 -31.76
N LYS A 93 23.52 47.35 -32.69
CA LYS A 93 24.73 46.54 -32.44
C LYS A 93 25.93 47.43 -32.11
N GLU A 94 26.11 48.54 -32.84
CA GLU A 94 27.19 49.49 -32.57
C GLU A 94 27.03 50.16 -31.21
N ASN A 95 25.83 50.63 -30.87
CA ASN A 95 25.52 51.17 -29.55
C ASN A 95 25.79 50.16 -28.44
N ALA A 96 25.41 48.89 -28.63
CA ALA A 96 25.69 47.83 -27.65
C ALA A 96 27.20 47.59 -27.48
N LYS A 97 27.98 47.52 -28.57
CA LYS A 97 29.45 47.38 -28.52
C LYS A 97 30.10 48.53 -27.77
N ASN A 98 29.66 49.77 -28.06
CA ASN A 98 30.18 50.96 -27.41
C ASN A 98 29.84 50.98 -25.92
N ALA A 99 28.60 50.60 -25.55
CA ALA A 99 28.20 50.48 -24.15
C ALA A 99 29.05 49.43 -23.40
N PHE A 100 29.35 48.29 -24.01
CA PHE A 100 30.22 47.28 -23.40
C PHE A 100 31.64 47.80 -23.18
N LYS A 101 32.24 48.47 -24.17
CA LYS A 101 33.57 49.07 -24.02
C LYS A 101 33.60 50.08 -22.87
N SER A 102 32.64 51.00 -22.83
CA SER A 102 32.50 51.97 -21.73
C SER A 102 32.39 51.27 -20.37
N THR A 103 31.59 50.21 -20.29
CA THR A 103 31.35 49.50 -19.02
C THR A 103 32.60 48.78 -18.52
N ILE A 104 33.43 48.23 -19.42
CA ILE A 104 34.71 47.60 -19.05
C ILE A 104 35.69 48.63 -18.47
N ASP A 105 35.69 49.84 -19.02
CA ASP A 105 36.60 50.90 -18.60
C ASP A 105 36.11 51.61 -17.32
N GLU A 106 34.80 51.65 -17.08
CA GLU A 106 34.16 52.40 -15.99
C GLU A 106 33.81 51.55 -14.75
N GLU A 107 33.40 50.29 -14.93
CA GLU A 107 32.96 49.43 -13.81
C GLU A 107 34.05 48.45 -13.38
N GLU A 108 34.23 48.28 -12.07
CA GLU A 108 35.14 47.27 -11.53
C GLU A 108 34.61 45.85 -11.82
N LEU A 109 35.51 44.99 -12.30
CA LEU A 109 35.25 43.58 -12.51
C LEU A 109 35.70 42.79 -11.28
N GLU A 110 34.78 42.01 -10.73
CA GLU A 110 35.03 41.15 -9.58
C GLU A 110 35.11 39.68 -10.03
N VAL A 111 35.83 38.87 -9.26
CA VAL A 111 35.86 37.41 -9.40
C VAL A 111 34.97 36.81 -8.32
N ARG A 112 34.00 35.98 -8.70
CA ARG A 112 33.11 35.27 -7.78
C ARG A 112 33.14 33.78 -8.05
N ARG A 113 33.16 32.99 -6.97
CA ARG A 113 32.96 31.54 -7.05
C ARG A 113 31.51 31.22 -6.73
N GLU A 114 30.78 30.71 -7.71
CA GLU A 114 29.39 30.26 -7.56
C GLU A 114 29.28 28.79 -7.91
N ARG A 115 28.69 27.98 -7.01
CA ARG A 115 28.48 26.53 -7.18
C ARG A 115 29.73 25.74 -7.65
N GLY A 116 30.93 26.21 -7.28
CA GLY A 116 32.20 25.56 -7.62
C GLY A 116 32.91 26.10 -8.86
N GLN A 117 32.24 26.90 -9.70
CA GLN A 117 32.79 27.55 -10.91
C GLN A 117 33.21 29.00 -10.62
N LEU A 118 34.24 29.48 -11.32
CA LEU A 118 34.75 30.85 -11.22
C LEU A 118 34.13 31.71 -12.33
N TYR A 119 33.57 32.85 -11.93
CA TYR A 119 33.00 33.85 -12.83
C TYR A 119 33.71 35.18 -12.63
N VAL A 120 33.87 35.93 -13.73
CA VAL A 120 34.41 37.29 -13.71
C VAL A 120 33.41 38.24 -14.34
N GLY A 121 33.14 39.37 -13.71
CA GLY A 121 32.13 40.28 -14.25
C GLY A 121 31.89 41.50 -13.39
N ASN A 122 31.10 42.42 -13.92
CA ASN A 122 30.57 43.50 -13.11
C ASN A 122 29.51 42.97 -12.14
N LEU A 123 29.19 43.76 -11.11
CA LEU A 123 28.24 43.36 -10.06
C LEU A 123 26.89 42.85 -10.62
N ARG A 124 26.42 43.46 -11.73
CA ARG A 124 25.19 43.06 -12.43
C ARG A 124 25.31 41.69 -13.10
N GLY A 125 26.41 41.44 -13.80
CA GLY A 125 26.67 40.16 -14.48
C GLY A 125 26.89 39.02 -13.49
N LEU A 126 27.62 39.28 -12.40
CA LEU A 126 27.80 38.31 -11.32
C LEU A 126 26.50 37.97 -10.59
N GLY A 127 25.48 38.83 -10.63
CA GLY A 127 24.13 38.50 -10.17
C GLY A 127 23.42 37.44 -11.01
N LEU A 128 23.91 37.16 -12.23
CA LEU A 128 23.40 36.11 -13.12
C LEU A 128 24.29 34.86 -13.12
N ALA A 129 25.45 34.92 -12.46
CA ALA A 129 26.37 33.80 -12.36
C ALA A 129 25.69 32.59 -11.70
N GLY A 130 25.95 31.39 -12.23
CA GLY A 130 25.37 30.14 -11.71
C GLY A 130 23.87 29.95 -11.98
N LEU A 131 23.17 30.89 -12.63
CA LEU A 131 21.76 30.70 -13.03
C LEU A 131 21.55 29.53 -14.00
N PRO A 132 22.38 29.34 -15.06
CA PRO A 132 22.19 28.21 -15.98
C PRO A 132 22.29 26.85 -15.27
N GLU A 133 23.26 26.70 -14.36
CA GLU A 133 23.42 25.48 -13.58
C GLU A 133 22.29 25.31 -12.55
N GLY A 134 21.82 26.42 -11.95
CA GLY A 134 20.62 26.41 -11.10
C GLY A 134 19.36 25.96 -11.83
N LEU A 135 19.18 26.39 -13.09
CA LEU A 135 18.07 25.99 -13.94
C LEU A 135 18.13 24.50 -14.28
N ARG A 136 19.33 24.00 -14.66
CA ARG A 136 19.57 22.59 -14.96
C ARG A 136 19.22 21.68 -13.78
N ILE A 137 19.66 22.04 -12.57
CA ILE A 137 19.35 21.27 -11.35
C ILE A 137 17.85 21.27 -11.07
N LEU A 138 17.17 22.41 -11.28
CA LEU A 138 15.74 22.51 -11.05
C LEU A 138 14.94 21.66 -12.05
N GLU A 139 15.31 21.70 -13.33
CA GLU A 139 14.72 20.85 -14.38
C GLU A 139 14.92 19.35 -14.05
N GLU A 140 16.14 18.94 -13.65
CA GLU A 140 16.40 17.56 -13.23
C GLU A 140 15.55 17.15 -12.03
N GLN A 141 15.36 18.03 -11.04
CA GLN A 141 14.50 17.77 -9.89
C GLN A 141 13.02 17.66 -10.27
N ASP A 142 12.56 18.46 -11.23
CA ASP A 142 11.18 18.44 -11.71
C ASP A 142 10.87 17.15 -12.48
N VAL A 143 11.78 16.73 -13.36
CA VAL A 143 11.71 15.43 -14.03
C VAL A 143 11.68 14.28 -13.02
N ALA A 144 12.57 14.30 -12.03
CA ALA A 144 12.60 13.29 -10.97
C ALA A 144 11.32 13.29 -10.10
N ARG A 145 10.72 14.46 -9.86
CA ARG A 145 9.48 14.58 -9.11
C ARG A 145 8.31 14.01 -9.89
N THR A 146 8.19 14.37 -11.16
CA THR A 146 7.17 13.85 -12.07
C THR A 146 7.27 12.33 -12.18
N GLY A 147 8.48 11.79 -12.31
CA GLY A 147 8.71 10.35 -12.31
C GLY A 147 8.23 9.67 -11.02
N ARG A 148 8.51 10.26 -9.84
CA ARG A 148 8.00 9.74 -8.55
C ARG A 148 6.49 9.83 -8.43
N GLU A 149 5.87 10.87 -8.96
CA GLU A 149 4.42 11.05 -8.94
C GLU A 149 3.72 10.01 -9.80
N MET A 150 4.24 9.73 -11.00
CA MET A 150 3.74 8.65 -11.86
C MET A 150 3.82 7.27 -11.20
N VAL A 151 4.90 6.97 -10.47
CA VAL A 151 5.03 5.72 -9.72
C VAL A 151 3.98 5.63 -8.62
N LYS A 152 3.77 6.71 -7.85
CA LYS A 152 2.73 6.77 -6.82
C LYS A 152 1.33 6.61 -7.40
N ASP A 153 1.04 7.22 -8.54
CA ASP A 153 -0.25 7.10 -9.21
C ASP A 153 -0.50 5.67 -9.71
N ALA A 154 0.53 4.99 -10.20
CA ALA A 154 0.46 3.58 -10.56
C ALA A 154 0.18 2.69 -9.33
N GLU A 155 0.90 2.91 -8.22
CA GLU A 155 0.65 2.21 -6.95
C GLU A 155 -0.78 2.46 -6.43
N LEU A 156 -1.25 3.71 -6.47
CA LEU A 156 -2.62 4.07 -6.08
C LEU A 156 -3.66 3.39 -6.96
N ALA A 157 -3.40 3.24 -8.26
CA ALA A 157 -4.29 2.50 -9.15
C ALA A 157 -4.35 1.02 -8.78
N THR A 158 -3.19 0.38 -8.51
CA THR A 158 -3.16 -1.03 -8.09
C THR A 158 -3.89 -1.26 -6.76
N LEU A 159 -3.63 -0.42 -5.75
CA LEU A 159 -4.30 -0.51 -4.45
C LEU A 159 -5.82 -0.32 -4.56
N LYS A 160 -6.29 0.58 -5.43
CA LYS A 160 -7.73 0.77 -5.67
C LYS A 160 -8.38 -0.47 -6.26
N GLU A 161 -7.68 -1.18 -7.14
CA GLU A 161 -8.18 -2.42 -7.72
C GLU A 161 -8.24 -3.53 -6.66
N GLU A 162 -7.16 -3.72 -5.89
CA GLU A 162 -7.13 -4.70 -4.79
C GLU A 162 -8.23 -4.46 -3.76
N VAL A 163 -8.45 -3.20 -3.37
CA VAL A 163 -9.54 -2.83 -2.45
C VAL A 163 -10.91 -3.16 -3.05
N SER A 164 -11.07 -2.98 -4.37
CA SER A 164 -12.33 -3.31 -5.07
C SER A 164 -12.55 -4.82 -5.11
N GLU A 165 -11.52 -5.61 -5.38
CA GLU A 165 -11.56 -7.07 -5.38
C GLU A 165 -11.83 -7.64 -3.98
N LEU A 166 -11.15 -7.12 -2.95
CA LEU A 166 -11.38 -7.49 -1.55
C LEU A 166 -12.81 -7.20 -1.13
N LYS A 167 -13.36 -6.05 -1.53
CA LYS A 167 -14.75 -5.68 -1.25
C LYS A 167 -15.74 -6.63 -1.92
N ALA A 168 -15.49 -7.01 -3.19
CA ALA A 168 -16.30 -7.99 -3.90
C ALA A 168 -16.22 -9.38 -3.23
N SER A 169 -15.02 -9.81 -2.85
CA SER A 169 -14.78 -11.07 -2.14
C SER A 169 -15.49 -11.10 -0.78
N GLN A 170 -15.45 -10.00 -0.03
CA GLN A 170 -16.17 -9.88 1.24
C GLN A 170 -17.70 -9.96 1.05
N GLN A 171 -18.23 -9.35 -0.01
CA GLN A 171 -19.66 -9.47 -0.35
C GLN A 171 -20.03 -10.92 -0.71
N LEU A 172 -19.21 -11.58 -1.53
CA LEU A 172 -19.40 -12.99 -1.86
C LEU A 172 -19.34 -13.87 -0.62
N LEU A 173 -18.38 -13.63 0.27
CA LEU A 173 -18.25 -14.37 1.53
C LEU A 173 -19.50 -14.20 2.39
N LYS A 174 -20.00 -12.96 2.54
CA LYS A 174 -21.28 -12.70 3.23
C LYS A 174 -22.43 -13.51 2.63
N LEU A 175 -22.56 -13.57 1.31
CA LEU A 175 -23.65 -14.31 0.63
C LEU A 175 -23.49 -15.84 0.68
N THR A 176 -22.25 -16.33 0.73
CA THR A 176 -21.93 -17.76 0.72
C THR A 176 -21.91 -18.38 2.10
N THR A 177 -21.76 -17.58 3.16
CA THR A 177 -21.80 -18.07 4.54
C THR A 177 -23.07 -18.86 4.81
N ILE A 178 -22.87 -20.03 5.41
CA ILE A 178 -23.95 -20.93 5.81
C ILE A 178 -24.91 -20.20 6.75
N ASP A 179 -24.39 -19.32 7.62
CA ASP A 179 -25.19 -18.56 8.58
C ASP A 179 -26.13 -17.55 7.91
N TYR A 180 -25.64 -16.80 6.91
CA TYR A 180 -26.51 -15.91 6.15
C TYR A 180 -27.62 -16.69 5.43
N LYS A 181 -27.29 -17.84 4.83
CA LYS A 181 -28.29 -18.72 4.19
C LYS A 181 -29.31 -19.25 5.20
N ARG A 182 -28.90 -19.61 6.43
CA ARG A 182 -29.82 -20.03 7.51
C ARG A 182 -30.77 -18.91 7.93
N VAL A 183 -30.26 -17.69 8.14
CA VAL A 183 -31.09 -16.51 8.50
C VAL A 183 -32.08 -16.18 7.38
N ARG A 184 -31.64 -16.17 6.11
CA ARG A 184 -32.52 -15.93 4.96
C ARG A 184 -33.53 -17.06 4.76
N GLY A 185 -33.13 -18.31 4.98
CA GLY A 185 -34.02 -19.47 4.98
C GLY A 185 -35.14 -19.33 6.02
N ARG A 186 -34.79 -18.99 7.27
CA ARG A 186 -35.76 -18.70 8.33
C ARG A 186 -36.73 -17.60 7.94
N PHE A 187 -36.25 -16.49 7.37
CA PHE A 187 -37.11 -15.38 6.93
C PHE A 187 -38.20 -15.85 5.94
N VAL A 188 -37.82 -16.64 4.94
CA VAL A 188 -38.76 -17.18 3.94
C VAL A 188 -39.73 -18.18 4.58
N SER A 189 -39.23 -19.10 5.43
CA SER A 189 -40.07 -20.09 6.10
C SER A 189 -41.05 -19.46 7.10
N VAL A 190 -40.67 -18.37 7.79
CA VAL A 190 -41.58 -17.60 8.67
C VAL A 190 -42.68 -16.95 7.85
N TYR A 191 -42.37 -16.32 6.71
CA TYR A 191 -43.39 -15.75 5.82
C TYR A 191 -44.38 -16.83 5.31
N LYS A 192 -43.85 -17.97 4.88
CA LYS A 192 -44.66 -19.12 4.44
C LYS A 192 -45.58 -19.65 5.55
N ARG A 193 -45.09 -19.71 6.79
CA ARG A 193 -45.84 -20.14 7.96
C ARG A 193 -46.91 -19.11 8.38
N ASP A 194 -46.54 -17.84 8.48
CA ASP A 194 -47.35 -16.82 9.16
C ASP A 194 -48.25 -16.04 8.21
N VAL A 195 -47.81 -15.80 6.98
CA VAL A 195 -48.58 -15.07 5.96
C VAL A 195 -49.34 -16.05 5.06
N LEU A 196 -48.65 -17.02 4.47
CA LEU A 196 -49.29 -17.99 3.58
C LEU A 196 -50.04 -19.11 4.32
N LYS A 197 -49.85 -19.22 5.64
CA LYS A 197 -50.46 -20.25 6.50
C LYS A 197 -50.11 -21.68 6.09
N ILE A 198 -49.00 -21.87 5.36
CA ILE A 198 -48.52 -23.20 4.94
C ILE A 198 -47.51 -23.69 5.97
N ARG A 199 -47.87 -24.74 6.72
CA ARG A 199 -47.03 -25.33 7.76
C ARG A 199 -46.47 -26.67 7.29
N THR A 200 -45.15 -26.78 7.17
CA THR A 200 -44.47 -28.05 6.87
C THR A 200 -43.44 -28.39 7.94
N ALA A 201 -43.16 -29.69 8.12
CA ALA A 201 -42.11 -30.14 9.03
C ALA A 201 -40.72 -29.64 8.61
N TRP A 202 -40.47 -29.51 7.31
CA TRP A 202 -39.24 -28.95 6.75
C TRP A 202 -39.07 -27.46 7.09
N ASP A 203 -40.12 -26.66 6.97
CA ASP A 203 -40.08 -25.23 7.34
C ASP A 203 -39.86 -25.05 8.85
N LYS A 204 -40.44 -25.95 9.67
CA LYS A 204 -40.15 -25.97 11.11
C LYS A 204 -38.66 -26.21 11.37
N LEU A 205 -38.06 -27.23 10.72
CA LEU A 205 -36.63 -27.51 10.84
C LEU A 205 -35.75 -26.34 10.39
N ILE A 206 -36.11 -25.63 9.32
CA ILE A 206 -35.38 -24.44 8.85
C ILE A 206 -35.46 -23.29 9.86
N ILE A 207 -36.64 -23.07 10.45
CA ILE A 207 -36.83 -22.05 11.50
C ILE A 207 -36.01 -22.41 12.73
N ASP A 208 -36.10 -23.66 13.19
CA ASP A 208 -35.37 -24.15 14.36
C ASP A 208 -33.85 -24.08 14.13
N SER A 209 -33.37 -24.49 12.95
CA SER A 209 -31.95 -24.37 12.57
C SER A 209 -31.47 -22.92 12.46
N GLY A 210 -32.31 -22.02 11.97
CA GLY A 210 -32.02 -20.58 11.96
C GLY A 210 -32.00 -19.98 13.37
N ASN A 211 -32.78 -20.52 14.30
CA ASN A 211 -32.78 -20.11 15.70
C ASN A 211 -31.53 -20.62 16.43
N VAL A 212 -31.00 -21.82 16.13
CA VAL A 212 -29.76 -22.34 16.75
C VAL A 212 -28.61 -21.32 16.66
N ARG A 213 -28.42 -20.63 15.53
CA ARG A 213 -27.40 -19.57 15.41
C ARG A 213 -27.70 -18.32 16.25
N ALA A 214 -28.97 -18.01 16.49
CA ALA A 214 -29.37 -16.92 17.37
C ALA A 214 -29.25 -17.29 18.87
N HIS A 215 -29.13 -18.59 19.18
CA HIS A 215 -28.96 -19.10 20.54
C HIS A 215 -27.50 -19.41 20.90
N GLU A 216 -26.59 -19.51 19.93
CA GLU A 216 -25.15 -19.60 20.18
C GLU A 216 -24.61 -18.24 20.63
N GLY A 217 -24.04 -18.21 21.84
CA GLY A 217 -23.41 -17.01 22.36
C GLY A 217 -22.20 -16.57 21.53
N ASP A 218 -22.08 -15.28 21.28
CA ASP A 218 -20.94 -14.64 20.64
C ASP A 218 -20.55 -13.39 21.43
N ALA A 219 -19.85 -13.60 22.55
CA ALA A 219 -19.58 -12.59 23.56
C ALA A 219 -18.88 -11.35 23.00
N LEU A 220 -17.96 -11.51 22.03
CA LEU A 220 -17.25 -10.38 21.42
C LEU A 220 -18.18 -9.57 20.52
N ILE A 221 -18.92 -10.22 19.61
CA ILE A 221 -19.83 -9.53 18.70
C ILE A 221 -20.98 -8.88 19.48
N ASP A 222 -21.54 -9.58 20.46
CA ASP A 222 -22.63 -9.06 21.28
C ASP A 222 -22.17 -7.90 22.16
N ALA A 223 -20.92 -7.88 22.62
CA ALA A 223 -20.39 -6.76 23.42
C ALA A 223 -20.29 -5.47 22.60
N LEU A 224 -19.98 -5.57 21.30
CA LEU A 224 -19.94 -4.42 20.39
C LEU A 224 -21.32 -3.76 20.22
N LEU A 225 -22.41 -4.49 20.45
CA LEU A 225 -23.76 -3.92 20.43
C LEU A 225 -24.00 -2.92 21.58
N TYR A 226 -23.15 -2.94 22.61
CA TYR A 226 -23.20 -2.05 23.78
C TYR A 226 -22.16 -0.92 23.72
N GLU A 227 -21.37 -0.83 22.64
CA GLU A 227 -20.38 0.22 22.49
C GLU A 227 -21.04 1.58 22.24
N TYR A 228 -20.74 2.57 23.10
CA TYR A 228 -21.41 3.87 23.14
C TYR A 228 -21.31 4.68 21.82
N ASN A 229 -20.28 4.41 21.02
CA ASN A 229 -20.05 5.09 19.75
C ASN A 229 -20.82 4.47 18.58
N THR A 230 -21.54 3.38 18.81
CA THR A 230 -22.32 2.68 17.77
C THR A 230 -23.73 3.26 17.69
N ILE A 231 -24.16 3.66 16.49
CA ILE A 231 -25.54 4.11 16.25
C ILE A 231 -26.50 2.97 16.59
N GLY A 232 -27.40 3.19 17.56
CA GLY A 232 -28.33 2.18 18.04
C GLY A 232 -27.77 1.26 19.13
N ALA A 233 -26.76 1.70 19.87
CA ALA A 233 -26.20 0.98 21.01
C ALA A 233 -27.29 0.57 22.02
N ARG A 234 -27.15 -0.64 22.55
CA ARG A 234 -28.03 -1.23 23.55
C ARG A 234 -27.81 -0.57 24.92
N PRO A 235 -28.85 -0.03 25.58
CA PRO A 235 -28.70 0.63 26.89
C PRO A 235 -28.72 -0.34 28.08
N ASP A 236 -29.15 -1.58 27.88
CA ASP A 236 -29.45 -2.59 28.90
C ASP A 236 -28.24 -3.47 29.25
N PHE A 237 -27.12 -2.85 29.63
CA PHE A 237 -25.85 -3.55 29.89
C PHE A 237 -25.96 -4.68 30.93
N PHE A 238 -26.90 -4.57 31.87
CA PHE A 238 -27.14 -5.60 32.89
C PHE A 238 -27.56 -6.95 32.28
N VAL A 239 -28.25 -6.94 31.13
CA VAL A 239 -28.64 -8.16 30.41
C VAL A 239 -27.40 -8.88 29.88
N PHE A 240 -26.44 -8.12 29.33
CA PHE A 240 -25.17 -8.67 28.87
C PHE A 240 -24.39 -9.31 30.03
N VAL A 241 -24.31 -8.61 31.18
CA VAL A 241 -23.63 -9.14 32.37
C VAL A 241 -24.30 -10.41 32.89
N GLN A 242 -25.63 -10.51 32.85
CA GLN A 242 -26.32 -11.75 33.24
C GLN A 242 -26.04 -12.90 32.26
N LEU A 243 -25.98 -12.60 30.96
CA LEU A 243 -25.81 -13.60 29.92
C LEU A 243 -24.36 -14.11 29.81
N TYR A 244 -23.37 -13.22 29.97
CA TYR A 244 -21.96 -13.53 29.76
C TYR A 244 -21.12 -13.43 31.04
N GLY A 245 -21.67 -13.01 32.18
CA GLY A 245 -20.96 -12.87 33.45
C GLY A 245 -20.01 -11.66 33.55
N MET A 246 -19.73 -10.96 32.43
CA MET A 246 -18.76 -9.88 32.37
C MET A 246 -19.34 -8.60 31.78
N ASN A 247 -18.71 -7.47 32.08
CA ASN A 247 -19.07 -6.17 31.52
C ASN A 247 -18.65 -6.10 30.02
N PRO A 248 -19.51 -5.62 29.10
CA PRO A 248 -19.21 -5.65 27.66
C PRO A 248 -17.94 -4.86 27.29
N GLN A 249 -17.66 -3.74 27.96
CA GLN A 249 -16.45 -2.95 27.74
C GLN A 249 -15.17 -3.70 28.13
N GLU A 250 -15.24 -4.65 29.05
CA GLU A 250 -14.12 -5.53 29.41
C GLU A 250 -14.01 -6.71 28.44
N VAL A 251 -15.15 -7.25 27.99
CA VAL A 251 -15.19 -8.37 27.04
C VAL A 251 -14.58 -7.98 25.68
N VAL A 252 -14.83 -6.78 25.16
CA VAL A 252 -14.24 -6.31 23.89
C VAL A 252 -12.70 -6.29 23.93
N LYS A 253 -12.10 -6.14 25.11
CA LYS A 253 -10.63 -6.12 25.28
C LYS A 253 -10.03 -7.53 25.35
N LEU A 254 -10.83 -8.57 25.48
CA LEU A 254 -10.35 -9.94 25.57
C LEU A 254 -9.78 -10.41 24.23
N THR A 255 -8.54 -10.86 24.25
CA THR A 255 -7.91 -11.57 23.12
C THR A 255 -7.91 -13.09 23.33
N HIS A 256 -8.23 -13.53 24.54
CA HIS A 256 -8.05 -14.89 24.98
C HIS A 256 -9.21 -15.80 24.53
N ARG A 257 -8.89 -16.73 23.61
CA ARG A 257 -9.86 -17.60 22.96
C ARG A 257 -10.56 -18.57 23.92
N GLU A 258 -9.88 -19.10 24.92
CA GLU A 258 -10.45 -20.11 25.80
C GLU A 258 -11.43 -19.50 26.79
N THR A 259 -11.15 -18.30 27.33
CA THR A 259 -12.14 -17.55 28.11
C THR A 259 -13.36 -17.23 27.25
N ILE A 260 -13.17 -16.71 26.03
CA ILE A 260 -14.30 -16.38 25.12
C ILE A 260 -15.17 -17.61 24.86
N LYS A 261 -14.58 -18.80 24.64
CA LYS A 261 -15.34 -20.05 24.48
C LYS A 261 -16.22 -20.36 25.69
N VAL A 262 -15.72 -20.15 26.90
CA VAL A 262 -16.48 -20.39 28.14
C VAL A 262 -17.62 -19.36 28.30
N LEU A 263 -17.38 -18.09 27.97
CA LEU A 263 -18.44 -17.06 27.93
C LEU A 263 -19.56 -17.44 26.95
N ASN A 264 -19.18 -17.83 25.73
CA ASN A 264 -20.11 -18.26 24.68
C ASN A 264 -20.89 -19.51 25.10
N LEU A 265 -20.23 -20.48 25.74
CA LEU A 265 -20.88 -21.69 26.23
C LEU A 265 -21.92 -21.36 27.30
N HIS A 266 -21.58 -20.52 28.29
CA HIS A 266 -22.53 -20.09 29.32
C HIS A 266 -23.75 -19.39 28.72
N ALA A 267 -23.52 -18.41 27.84
CA ALA A 267 -24.60 -17.71 27.16
C ALA A 267 -25.50 -18.65 26.36
N THR A 268 -24.91 -19.63 25.66
CA THR A 268 -25.65 -20.65 24.92
C THR A 268 -26.52 -21.50 25.85
N VAL A 269 -26.00 -21.89 27.01
CA VAL A 269 -26.75 -22.65 28.01
C VAL A 269 -27.90 -21.84 28.59
N CYS A 270 -27.68 -20.55 28.90
CA CYS A 270 -28.71 -19.66 29.42
C CYS A 270 -29.80 -19.33 28.39
N ALA A 271 -29.45 -19.21 27.11
CA ALA A 271 -30.37 -18.85 26.04
C ALA A 271 -31.18 -20.05 25.50
N ASN A 272 -30.83 -21.27 25.87
CA ASN A 272 -31.52 -22.48 25.42
C ASN A 272 -32.76 -22.75 26.29
N ALA A 273 -33.95 -22.49 25.75
CA ALA A 273 -35.22 -22.71 26.45
C ALA A 273 -35.65 -24.18 26.52
N ASP A 274 -35.10 -25.03 25.64
CA ASP A 274 -35.55 -26.43 25.48
C ASP A 274 -34.81 -27.40 26.41
N GLN A 275 -33.69 -26.99 26.99
CA GLN A 275 -32.89 -27.80 27.91
C GLN A 275 -32.75 -27.14 29.26
N ARG A 276 -32.81 -27.92 30.33
CA ARG A 276 -32.64 -27.42 31.70
C ARG A 276 -31.14 -27.22 32.00
N PRO A 277 -30.68 -25.98 32.27
CA PRO A 277 -29.29 -25.73 32.64
C PRO A 277 -28.91 -26.49 33.91
N ASN A 278 -27.68 -26.97 33.98
CA ASN A 278 -27.14 -27.57 35.20
C ASN A 278 -26.78 -26.46 36.21
N PRO A 279 -27.43 -26.39 37.40
CA PRO A 279 -27.10 -25.38 38.40
C PRO A 279 -25.65 -25.42 38.88
N GLU A 280 -25.03 -26.61 38.90
CA GLU A 280 -23.63 -26.78 39.28
C GLU A 280 -22.70 -26.16 38.24
N PHE A 281 -23.02 -26.29 36.95
CA PHE A 281 -22.28 -25.63 35.87
C PHE A 281 -22.35 -24.11 36.01
N LEU A 282 -23.54 -23.56 36.26
CA LEU A 282 -23.72 -22.11 36.45
C LEU A 282 -22.93 -21.60 37.67
N ALA A 283 -22.94 -22.33 38.78
CA ALA A 283 -22.18 -21.95 39.98
C ALA A 283 -20.65 -21.98 39.74
N LYS A 284 -20.16 -23.01 39.03
CA LYS A 284 -18.74 -23.10 38.64
C LYS A 284 -18.35 -21.99 37.67
N PHE A 285 -19.24 -21.64 36.74
CA PHE A 285 -19.01 -20.51 35.83
C PHE A 285 -18.87 -19.20 36.59
N ILE A 286 -19.79 -18.90 37.53
CA ILE A 286 -19.70 -17.69 38.37
C ILE A 286 -18.39 -17.67 39.17
N THR A 287 -17.97 -18.82 39.71
CA THR A 287 -16.70 -18.96 40.43
C THR A 287 -15.52 -18.62 39.51
N PHE A 288 -15.51 -19.17 38.29
CA PHE A 288 -14.49 -18.87 37.29
C PHE A 288 -14.42 -17.37 36.95
N ILE A 289 -15.55 -16.75 36.63
CA ILE A 289 -15.58 -15.31 36.29
C ILE A 289 -15.08 -14.45 37.44
N THR A 290 -15.45 -14.80 38.68
CA THR A 290 -14.99 -14.08 39.88
C THR A 290 -13.47 -14.16 40.01
N GLU A 291 -12.89 -15.35 39.90
CA GLU A 291 -11.43 -15.54 39.98
C GLU A 291 -10.69 -14.90 38.80
N PHE A 292 -11.25 -14.97 37.60
CA PHE A 292 -10.69 -14.34 36.40
C PHE A 292 -10.64 -12.81 36.50
N GLN A 293 -11.70 -12.20 37.04
CA GLN A 293 -11.71 -10.76 37.31
C GLN A 293 -10.73 -10.37 38.41
N ARG A 294 -10.58 -11.20 39.46
CA ARG A 294 -9.59 -10.97 40.53
C ARG A 294 -8.15 -11.06 40.03
N SER A 295 -7.88 -11.90 39.03
CA SER A 295 -6.55 -11.97 38.38
C SER A 295 -6.31 -10.84 37.38
N GLY A 296 -7.23 -9.88 37.23
CA GLY A 296 -7.09 -8.75 36.32
C GLY A 296 -7.41 -9.08 34.87
N ASN A 297 -8.26 -10.10 34.63
CA ASN A 297 -8.66 -10.56 33.29
C ASN A 297 -7.46 -11.03 32.41
N THR A 298 -6.36 -11.47 33.02
CA THR A 298 -5.16 -11.92 32.29
C THR A 298 -5.22 -13.40 31.90
N GLU A 299 -4.52 -13.74 30.82
CA GLU A 299 -4.47 -15.09 30.25
C GLU A 299 -3.48 -16.02 30.99
N ASP A 300 -2.73 -15.48 31.96
CA ASP A 300 -1.63 -16.18 32.64
C ASP A 300 -2.08 -17.51 33.26
N TYR A 301 -3.36 -17.61 33.65
CA TYR A 301 -3.93 -18.81 34.25
C TYR A 301 -3.82 -20.06 33.36
N ILE A 302 -3.69 -19.94 32.03
CA ILE A 302 -3.52 -21.10 31.15
C ILE A 302 -2.17 -21.78 31.36
N LEU A 303 -1.13 -20.99 31.63
CA LEU A 303 0.26 -21.43 31.65
C LEU A 303 0.68 -22.05 32.98
N VAL A 304 -0.15 -21.92 34.01
CA VAL A 304 0.11 -22.39 35.38
C VAL A 304 -0.77 -23.58 35.74
N SER A 305 -0.23 -24.47 36.57
CA SER A 305 -0.97 -25.61 37.12
C SER A 305 -2.20 -25.14 37.93
N PRO A 306 -3.31 -25.90 37.94
CA PRO A 306 -4.48 -25.62 38.79
C PRO A 306 -4.14 -25.63 40.30
N THR A 307 -3.02 -26.24 40.70
CA THR A 307 -2.53 -26.17 42.10
C THR A 307 -1.94 -24.81 42.47
N VAL A 308 -1.62 -23.98 41.47
CA VAL A 308 -0.94 -22.68 41.63
C VAL A 308 -1.87 -21.51 41.30
N SER A 309 -2.82 -21.70 40.38
CA SER A 309 -3.78 -20.66 39.99
C SER A 309 -5.21 -21.07 40.34
N THR A 310 -5.86 -20.29 41.21
CA THR A 310 -7.28 -20.44 41.55
C THR A 310 -8.16 -20.21 40.33
N THR A 311 -7.80 -19.27 39.46
CA THR A 311 -8.44 -19.02 38.16
C THR A 311 -8.36 -20.25 37.24
N ARG A 312 -7.20 -20.92 37.17
CA ARG A 312 -7.06 -22.17 36.39
C ARG A 312 -7.92 -23.29 36.95
N ALA A 313 -7.90 -23.49 38.26
CA ALA A 313 -8.70 -24.52 38.91
C ALA A 313 -10.21 -24.30 38.66
N ALA A 314 -10.68 -23.05 38.77
CA ALA A 314 -12.07 -22.70 38.49
C ALA A 314 -12.43 -22.89 37.01
N TYR A 315 -11.54 -22.51 36.09
CA TYR A 315 -11.71 -22.76 34.65
C TYR A 315 -11.85 -24.25 34.33
N ASP A 316 -10.94 -25.09 34.84
CA ASP A 316 -10.98 -26.54 34.60
C ASP A 316 -12.25 -27.17 35.18
N ALA A 317 -12.71 -26.69 36.35
CA ALA A 317 -13.95 -27.14 36.97
C ALA A 317 -15.18 -26.88 36.10
N VAL A 318 -15.23 -25.74 35.38
CA VAL A 318 -16.31 -25.44 34.42
C VAL A 318 -16.30 -26.43 33.26
N LEU A 319 -15.12 -26.71 32.68
CA LEU A 319 -15.00 -27.56 31.49
C LEU A 319 -15.44 -29.01 31.72
N VAL A 320 -15.16 -29.55 32.91
CA VAL A 320 -15.55 -30.93 33.25
C VAL A 320 -17.01 -31.05 33.70
N CYS A 321 -17.68 -29.93 33.95
CA CYS A 321 -19.06 -29.91 34.43
C CYS A 321 -20.03 -29.99 33.24
N PRO A 322 -20.97 -30.97 33.21
CA PRO A 322 -21.97 -31.03 32.17
C PRO A 322 -22.84 -29.76 32.16
N PRO A 323 -23.05 -29.12 30.99
CA PRO A 323 -23.78 -27.85 30.91
C PRO A 323 -25.30 -27.99 31.15
N TYR A 324 -25.86 -29.15 30.84
CA TYR A 324 -27.28 -29.46 31.00
C TYR A 324 -27.48 -30.69 31.88
N LEU A 325 -28.62 -30.75 32.56
CA LEU A 325 -29.04 -31.95 33.26
C LEU A 325 -29.43 -33.03 32.24
N LYS A 326 -29.18 -34.31 32.56
CA LYS A 326 -29.69 -35.42 31.74
C LYS A 326 -31.22 -35.38 31.80
N ALA A 327 -31.87 -35.53 30.65
CA ALA A 327 -33.31 -35.73 30.61
C ALA A 327 -33.65 -37.00 31.39
N GLU A 328 -34.53 -36.88 32.38
CA GLU A 328 -35.13 -38.01 33.10
C GLU A 328 -36.13 -38.75 32.19
#